data_AF-A0A437NJB5-F1
#
_entry.id   AF-A0A437NJB5-F1
#
_cell.length_a   1.000
_cell.length_b   1.000
_cell.length_c   1.000
_cell.angle_alpha   90.00
_cell.angle_beta   90.00
_cell.angle_gamma   90.00
#
_symmetry.space_group_name_H-M   'P 1'
#
loop_
_entity.id
_entity.type
_entity.pdbx_description
1 polymer ?
#
loop_
_entity_poly.entity_id
_entity_poly.type
_entity_poly.pdbx_seq_one_letter_code
_entity_poly.pdbx_strand_id
1 'polypeptide(L)'
;MRRAFLTVILCTQFASIAAASELSVFHTASFGSNRSISLSVAAGGAARDPAFDFDVVIALSELDGGGAVLYRDAGRHQASVRCVSPAMVRIKSANYAVDVSARPGADWKHDLWAALCTAPVS
;
A
#
# COMPACT_ATOMS: atom_id res chain seq x y z
N MET A 1 -36.56 -41.29 -34.55
CA MET A 1 -36.56 -40.34 -33.41
C MET A 1 -35.26 -40.50 -32.63
N ARG A 2 -34.27 -39.63 -32.84
CA ARG A 2 -33.02 -39.59 -32.04
C ARG A 2 -32.91 -38.18 -31.47
N ARG A 3 -33.14 -38.05 -30.16
CA ARG A 3 -33.01 -36.79 -29.41
C ARG A 3 -31.54 -36.62 -29.02
N ALA A 4 -30.87 -35.61 -29.57
CA ALA A 4 -29.55 -35.19 -29.10
C ALA A 4 -29.76 -34.10 -28.04
N PHE A 5 -29.37 -34.38 -26.80
CA PHE A 5 -29.34 -33.38 -25.73
C PHE A 5 -27.98 -32.69 -25.76
N LEU A 6 -27.97 -31.39 -26.07
CA LEU A 6 -26.79 -30.53 -26.00
C LEU A 6 -26.68 -29.99 -24.56
N THR A 7 -25.71 -30.48 -23.80
CA THR A 7 -25.39 -29.98 -22.47
C THR A 7 -24.47 -28.75 -22.62
N VAL A 8 -24.98 -27.57 -22.27
CA VAL A 8 -24.16 -26.35 -22.17
C VAL A 8 -23.51 -26.34 -20.79
N ILE A 9 -22.19 -26.54 -20.74
CA ILE A 9 -21.41 -26.37 -19.51
C ILE A 9 -20.97 -24.91 -19.45
N LEU A 10 -21.68 -24.11 -18.64
CA LEU A 10 -21.29 -22.74 -18.33
C LEU A 10 -20.21 -22.80 -17.23
N CYS A 11 -18.93 -22.84 -17.63
CA CYS A 11 -17.83 -22.62 -16.69
C CYS A 11 -17.80 -21.14 -16.29
N THR A 12 -18.51 -20.77 -15.23
CA THR A 12 -18.30 -19.48 -14.57
C THR A 12 -16.94 -19.52 -13.88
N GLN A 13 -15.94 -18.93 -14.52
CA GLN A 13 -14.61 -18.78 -13.97
C GLN A 13 -14.68 -17.71 -12.88
N PHE A 14 -14.77 -18.10 -11.62
CA PHE A 14 -14.46 -17.19 -10.51
C PHE A 14 -12.94 -17.02 -10.51
N ALA A 15 -12.46 -16.01 -11.23
CA ALA A 15 -11.09 -15.53 -11.08
C ALA A 15 -10.99 -14.89 -9.69
N SER A 16 -10.56 -15.66 -8.70
CA SER A 16 -10.09 -15.12 -7.43
C SER A 16 -8.87 -14.25 -7.71
N ILE A 17 -9.05 -12.93 -7.78
CA ILE A 17 -7.94 -11.97 -7.78
C ILE A 17 -7.38 -11.96 -6.36
N ALA A 18 -6.62 -12.99 -6.01
CA ALA A 18 -5.70 -12.96 -4.89
C ALA A 18 -4.35 -12.47 -5.43
N ALA A 19 -4.30 -11.23 -5.91
CA ALA A 19 -3.04 -10.52 -5.96
C ALA A 19 -2.78 -10.03 -4.54
N ALA A 20 -2.26 -10.93 -3.71
CA ALA A 20 -1.40 -10.51 -2.60
C ALA A 20 -0.17 -9.88 -3.26
N SER A 21 -0.29 -8.62 -3.66
CA SER A 21 0.87 -7.77 -3.87
C SER A 21 1.61 -7.83 -2.54
N GLU A 22 2.73 -8.54 -2.52
CA GLU A 22 3.65 -8.54 -1.40
C GLU A 22 3.84 -7.09 -0.98
N LEU A 23 3.52 -6.79 0.28
CA LEU A 23 3.89 -5.59 1.05
C LEU A 23 4.72 -4.58 0.25
N SER A 24 4.09 -3.72 -0.57
CA SER A 24 4.85 -2.86 -1.47
C SER A 24 5.64 -1.86 -0.62
N VAL A 25 6.97 -2.01 -0.63
CA VAL A 25 7.87 -1.07 0.06
C VAL A 25 7.74 0.27 -0.65
N PHE A 26 7.35 1.30 0.10
CA PHE A 26 7.21 2.65 -0.44
C PHE A 26 8.29 3.59 0.08
N HIS A 27 8.97 3.25 1.18
CA HIS A 27 10.03 4.08 1.74
C HIS A 27 11.09 3.22 2.42
N THR A 28 12.36 3.61 2.28
CA THR A 28 13.47 3.00 3.02
C THR A 28 14.41 4.11 3.50
N ALA A 29 14.71 4.11 4.79
CA ALA A 29 15.64 5.05 5.41
C ALA A 29 16.82 4.29 6.01
N SER A 30 18.04 4.71 5.69
CA SER A 30 19.25 4.17 6.31
C SER A 30 19.40 4.69 7.74
N PHE A 31 19.77 3.80 8.66
CA PHE A 31 20.05 4.13 10.06
C PHE A 31 21.45 3.63 10.41
N GLY A 32 22.39 4.57 10.57
CA GLY A 32 23.81 4.23 10.71
C GLY A 32 24.39 3.63 9.43
N SER A 33 25.50 2.87 9.55
CA SER A 33 26.25 2.36 8.40
C SER A 33 25.76 1.02 7.85
N ASN A 34 24.99 0.24 8.62
CA ASN A 34 24.68 -1.14 8.26
C ASN A 34 23.25 -1.57 8.64
N ARG A 35 22.34 -0.63 8.82
CA ARG A 35 20.92 -0.90 9.09
C ARG A 35 20.05 0.02 8.26
N SER A 36 18.85 -0.45 7.94
CA SER A 36 17.83 0.36 7.31
C SER A 36 16.45 -0.01 7.85
N ILE A 37 15.54 0.97 7.82
CA ILE A 37 14.14 0.79 8.14
C ILE A 37 13.36 0.90 6.83
N SER A 38 12.54 -0.11 6.56
CA SER A 38 11.66 -0.16 5.40
C SER A 38 10.21 -0.08 5.85
N LEU A 39 9.44 0.77 5.17
CA LEU A 39 8.00 0.92 5.33
C LEU A 39 7.29 0.37 4.09
N SER A 40 6.24 -0.40 4.33
CA SER A 40 5.46 -1.07 3.27
C SER A 40 3.97 -1.01 3.55
N VAL A 41 3.14 -1.13 2.52
CA VAL A 41 1.69 -1.25 2.68
C VAL A 41 1.31 -2.71 2.89
N ALA A 42 0.87 -3.06 4.10
CA ALA A 42 0.46 -4.42 4.47
C ALA A 42 -0.97 -4.77 4.08
N ALA A 43 -1.83 -3.76 4.08
CA ALA A 43 -3.20 -3.86 3.61
C ALA A 43 -3.66 -2.47 3.21
N GLY A 44 -4.61 -2.40 2.28
CA GLY A 44 -5.17 -1.13 1.86
C GLY A 44 -6.51 -1.31 1.16
N GLY A 45 -7.27 -0.23 1.10
CA GLY A 45 -8.52 -0.15 0.36
C GLY A 45 -9.07 1.28 0.33
N ALA A 46 -10.25 1.45 -0.26
CA ALA A 46 -10.94 2.73 -0.25
C ALA A 46 -11.19 3.21 1.19
N ALA A 47 -11.01 4.51 1.43
CA ALA A 47 -11.19 5.07 2.76
C ALA A 47 -12.66 5.00 3.21
N ARG A 48 -12.85 4.84 4.53
CA ARG A 48 -14.19 4.92 5.14
C ARG A 48 -14.67 6.36 5.32
N ASP A 49 -13.74 7.27 5.53
CA ASP A 49 -14.00 8.69 5.62
C ASP A 49 -13.95 9.29 4.20
N PRO A 50 -15.04 9.91 3.71
CA PRO A 50 -15.10 10.45 2.35
C PRO A 50 -14.16 11.63 2.10
N ALA A 51 -13.54 12.20 3.14
CA ALA A 51 -12.50 13.21 2.99
C ALA A 51 -11.16 12.61 2.52
N PHE A 52 -11.01 11.28 2.50
CA PHE A 52 -9.80 10.56 2.12
C PHE A 52 -10.12 9.55 1.00
N ASP A 53 -9.09 9.15 0.27
CA ASP A 53 -9.22 8.24 -0.87
C ASP A 53 -8.88 6.80 -0.46
N PHE A 54 -7.85 6.62 0.38
CA PHE A 54 -7.40 5.31 0.84
C PHE A 54 -7.28 5.22 2.36
N ASP A 55 -7.62 4.05 2.92
CA ASP A 55 -7.20 3.63 4.25
C ASP A 55 -6.20 2.47 4.10
N VAL A 56 -5.05 2.58 4.76
CA VAL A 56 -3.96 1.60 4.68
C VAL A 56 -3.43 1.21 6.06
N VAL A 57 -2.82 0.02 6.12
CA VAL A 57 -2.00 -0.44 7.24
C VAL A 57 -0.55 -0.46 6.78
N ILE A 58 0.31 0.27 7.48
CA ILE A 58 1.74 0.35 7.23
C ILE A 58 2.44 -0.71 8.08
N ALA A 59 3.30 -1.50 7.46
CA ALA A 59 4.23 -2.39 8.15
C ALA A 59 5.63 -1.81 8.16
N LEU A 60 6.33 -2.00 9.28
CA LEU A 60 7.71 -1.57 9.49
C LEU A 60 8.60 -2.81 9.62
N SER A 61 9.73 -2.80 8.93
CA SER A 61 10.77 -3.81 9.07
C SER A 61 12.14 -3.16 9.16
N GLU A 62 13.02 -3.77 9.93
CA GLU A 62 14.44 -3.42 9.97
C GLU A 62 15.23 -4.44 9.17
N LEU A 63 16.16 -3.95 8.36
CA LEU A 63 17.06 -4.74 7.54
C LEU A 63 18.53 -4.48 7.93
N ASP A 64 19.38 -5.49 7.81
CA ASP A 64 20.83 -5.31 7.83
C ASP A 64 21.36 -4.71 6.51
N GLY A 65 22.67 -4.45 6.44
CA GLY A 65 23.31 -3.91 5.23
C GLY A 65 23.34 -4.87 4.04
N GLY A 66 23.03 -6.15 4.25
CA GLY A 66 22.82 -7.14 3.18
C GLY A 66 21.37 -7.25 2.73
N GLY A 67 20.44 -6.51 3.36
CA GLY A 67 19.01 -6.57 3.09
C GLY A 67 18.26 -7.70 3.80
N ALA A 68 18.89 -8.42 4.74
CA ALA A 68 18.20 -9.43 5.53
C ALA A 68 17.32 -8.77 6.60
N VAL A 69 16.08 -9.23 6.72
CA VAL A 69 15.14 -8.70 7.72
C VAL A 69 15.56 -9.16 9.12
N LEU A 70 15.98 -8.21 9.95
CA LEU A 70 16.36 -8.45 11.34
C LEU A 70 15.16 -8.38 12.29
N TYR A 71 14.18 -7.53 11.97
CA TYR A 71 13.01 -7.30 12.79
C TYR A 71 11.80 -6.93 11.95
N ARG A 72 10.63 -7.40 12.37
CA ARG A 72 9.33 -6.99 11.85
C ARG A 72 8.51 -6.46 13.00
N ASP A 73 8.06 -5.22 12.86
CA ASP A 73 7.14 -4.67 13.83
C ASP A 73 5.78 -5.35 13.72
N ALA A 74 5.21 -5.72 14.86
CA ALA A 74 3.89 -6.36 14.94
C ALA A 74 2.75 -5.33 15.06
N GLY A 75 3.07 -4.04 15.10
CA GLY A 75 2.12 -2.95 15.17
C GLY A 75 1.24 -2.84 13.93
N ARG A 76 0.01 -2.39 14.14
CA ARG A 76 -0.94 -2.06 13.07
C ARG A 76 -0.99 -0.54 12.90
N HIS A 77 -0.08 0.00 12.11
CA HIS A 77 0.01 1.45 11.88
C HIS A 77 -0.97 1.87 10.80
N GLN A 78 -2.15 2.35 11.21
CA GLN A 78 -3.15 2.81 10.27
C GLN A 78 -2.88 4.23 9.79
N ALA A 79 -3.10 4.47 8.50
CA ALA A 79 -3.09 5.79 7.90
C ALA A 79 -4.23 5.94 6.89
N SER A 80 -4.76 7.16 6.75
CA SER A 80 -5.66 7.53 5.65
C SER A 80 -4.94 8.48 4.71
N VAL A 81 -5.10 8.33 3.40
CA VAL A 81 -4.42 9.15 2.40
C VAL A 81 -5.45 9.85 1.52
N ARG A 82 -5.29 11.16 1.37
CA ARG A 82 -6.06 12.00 0.45
C ARG A 82 -5.16 12.41 -0.71
N CYS A 83 -5.55 12.02 -1.92
CA CYS A 83 -4.81 12.25 -3.15
C CYS A 83 -5.02 13.65 -3.71
N VAL A 84 -6.24 14.18 -3.60
CA VAL A 84 -6.60 15.49 -4.12
C VAL A 84 -6.13 16.64 -3.21
N SER A 85 -5.99 17.85 -3.77
CA SER A 85 -5.57 19.02 -3.01
C SER A 85 -6.61 19.43 -1.93
N PRO A 86 -6.18 19.76 -0.70
CA PRO A 86 -4.82 19.62 -0.19
C PRO A 86 -4.48 18.13 0.02
N ALA A 87 -3.34 17.70 -0.53
CA ALA A 87 -2.84 16.34 -0.34
C ALA A 87 -2.50 16.12 1.13
N MET A 88 -2.97 15.01 1.71
CA MET A 88 -2.84 14.75 3.14
C MET A 88 -2.60 13.28 3.45
N VAL A 89 -1.81 13.05 4.49
CA VAL A 89 -1.72 11.76 5.19
C VAL A 89 -2.21 11.98 6.61
N ARG A 90 -3.22 11.21 7.02
CA ARG A 90 -3.70 11.17 8.40
C ARG A 90 -3.11 9.96 9.10
N ILE A 91 -2.56 10.17 10.29
CA ILE A 91 -2.09 9.11 11.19
C ILE A 91 -2.84 9.28 12.50
N LYS A 92 -3.57 8.24 12.93
CA LYS A 92 -4.51 8.33 14.06
C LYS A 92 -5.48 9.51 13.83
N SER A 93 -5.45 10.53 14.69
CA SER A 93 -6.30 11.72 14.62
C SER A 93 -5.58 12.96 14.08
N ALA A 94 -4.33 12.85 13.62
CA ALA A 94 -3.53 13.98 13.15
C ALA A 94 -3.43 13.99 11.62
N ASN A 95 -3.73 15.12 11.01
CA ASN A 95 -3.59 15.34 9.57
C ASN A 95 -2.26 16.04 9.27
N TYR A 96 -1.50 15.48 8.34
CA TYR A 96 -0.25 16.04 7.86
C TYR A 96 -0.40 16.41 6.39
N ALA A 97 -0.17 17.69 6.07
CA ALA A 97 -0.11 18.13 4.68
C ALA A 97 1.09 17.49 3.99
N VAL A 98 0.88 17.03 2.76
CA VAL A 98 1.96 16.51 1.91
C VAL A 98 2.40 17.62 0.99
N ASP A 99 3.69 17.95 1.02
CA ASP A 99 4.31 18.73 -0.04
C ASP A 99 4.48 17.83 -1.26
N VAL A 100 3.58 17.97 -2.24
CA VAL A 100 3.59 17.18 -3.48
C VAL A 100 4.80 17.49 -4.38
N SER A 101 5.52 18.59 -4.11
CA SER A 101 6.74 18.97 -4.83
C SER A 101 8.02 18.43 -4.18
N ALA A 102 7.90 17.78 -3.01
CA ALA A 102 9.03 17.19 -2.32
C ALA A 102 9.70 16.10 -3.17
N ARG A 103 11.00 15.92 -2.94
CA ARG A 103 11.76 14.86 -3.62
C ARG A 103 11.38 13.50 -3.03
N PRO A 104 11.26 12.44 -3.86
CA PRO A 104 11.11 11.08 -3.38
C PRO A 104 12.20 10.72 -2.37
N GLY A 105 11.84 10.01 -1.30
CA GLY A 105 12.75 9.59 -0.23
C GLY A 105 13.00 10.64 0.87
N ALA A 106 12.56 11.90 0.70
CA ALA A 106 12.80 12.95 1.68
C ALA A 106 11.87 12.87 2.91
N ASP A 107 10.62 12.46 2.70
CA ASP A 107 9.62 12.26 3.76
C ASP A 107 8.76 11.05 3.41
N TRP A 108 8.74 10.08 4.32
CA TRP A 108 7.96 8.86 4.14
C TRP A 108 6.46 9.12 3.93
N LYS A 109 5.91 10.24 4.43
CA LYS A 109 4.50 10.61 4.20
C LYS A 109 4.27 11.01 2.75
N HIS A 110 5.21 11.74 2.16
CA HIS A 110 5.18 12.04 0.74
C HIS A 110 5.29 10.75 -0.08
N ASP A 111 6.23 9.87 0.27
CA ASP A 111 6.44 8.62 -0.46
C ASP A 111 5.23 7.68 -0.37
N LEU A 112 4.56 7.61 0.78
CA LEU A 112 3.29 6.88 0.93
C LEU A 112 2.20 7.46 0.04
N TRP A 113 2.04 8.79 0.06
CA TRP A 113 1.06 9.47 -0.80
C TRP A 113 1.36 9.21 -2.28
N ALA A 114 2.61 9.34 -2.71
CA ALA A 114 3.00 9.10 -4.09
C ALA A 114 2.72 7.64 -4.50
N ALA A 115 3.12 6.67 -3.67
CA ALA A 115 2.91 5.25 -3.93
C ALA A 115 1.44 4.87 -4.17
N LEU A 116 0.49 5.58 -3.55
CA LEU A 116 -0.94 5.31 -3.70
C LEU A 116 -1.62 6.20 -4.77
N CYS A 117 -1.22 7.47 -4.87
CA CYS A 117 -1.93 8.47 -5.64
C CYS A 117 -1.35 8.73 -7.03
N THR A 118 -0.13 8.26 -7.32
CA THR A 118 0.51 8.42 -8.64
C THR A 118 0.78 7.10 -9.34
N ALA A 119 0.40 5.97 -8.72
CA ALA A 119 0.49 4.66 -9.34
C ALA A 119 -0.33 4.63 -10.65
N PRO A 120 0.21 4.09 -11.76
CA PRO A 120 -0.53 3.96 -12.99
C PRO A 120 -1.79 3.13 -12.79
N VAL A 121 -2.95 3.68 -13.15
CA VAL A 121 -4.18 2.88 -13.30
C VAL A 121 -4.09 2.12 -14.63
N SER A 122 -4.38 0.82 -14.59
CA SER A 122 -4.31 -0.09 -15.74
C SER A 122 -5.40 0.17 -16.77
#